data_AF-F8GH35-F1
#
_entry.id   AF-F8GH35-F1
#
_cell.length_a   1.000
_cell.length_b   1.000
_cell.length_c   1.000
_cell.angle_alpha   90.00
_cell.angle_beta   90.00
_cell.angle_gamma   90.00
#
_symmetry.space_group_name_H-M   'P 1'
#
loop_
_entity.id
_entity.type
_entity.pdbx_description
1 polymer ?
#
loop_
_entity_poly.entity_id
_entity_poly.type
_entity_poly.pdbx_seq_one_letter_code
_entity_poly.pdbx_strand_id
1 'polypeptide(L)'
;MKISHAVSLFMVAILTACTTVGNKQMENQTEGSISQFIVKGKTTKLEVTARFGIATSTSFTDSGNEIWRYNYARSTPHAISFIPFVRLVSSGADVAKKELVIMFNKEHVVSEYTMKESEVVVKSGMAH
;
A
#
# COMPACT_ATOMS: atom_id res chain seq x y z
N MET A 1 -16.36 24.64 -51.89
CA MET A 1 -17.24 23.75 -51.09
C MET A 1 -16.48 23.33 -49.85
N LYS A 2 -16.89 23.90 -48.69
CA LYS A 2 -16.71 23.45 -47.29
C LYS A 2 -15.33 22.90 -46.88
N ILE A 3 -14.52 23.80 -46.31
CA ILE A 3 -13.41 23.48 -45.40
C ILE A 3 -14.04 22.85 -44.15
N SER A 4 -13.96 21.52 -44.01
CA SER A 4 -14.52 20.81 -42.86
C SER A 4 -13.54 20.86 -41.70
N HIS A 5 -13.94 21.57 -40.65
CA HIS A 5 -13.26 21.66 -39.38
C HIS A 5 -13.07 20.30 -38.71
N ALA A 6 -12.07 20.26 -37.82
CA ALA A 6 -12.00 19.39 -36.65
C ALA A 6 -11.58 17.94 -36.89
N VAL A 7 -10.33 17.73 -37.29
CA VAL A 7 -9.58 16.59 -36.72
C VAL A 7 -9.04 17.06 -35.38
N SER A 8 -9.96 17.12 -34.41
CA SER A 8 -9.70 17.42 -33.02
C SER A 8 -8.75 16.35 -32.47
N LEU A 9 -7.58 16.81 -32.03
CA LEU A 9 -6.58 16.16 -31.20
C LEU A 9 -7.22 15.15 -30.22
N PHE A 10 -7.31 13.87 -30.61
CA PHE A 10 -7.74 12.79 -29.72
C PHE A 10 -6.50 12.17 -29.06
N MET A 11 -5.81 12.99 -28.24
CA MET A 11 -4.75 12.52 -27.38
C MET A 11 -5.40 11.88 -26.15
N VAL A 12 -5.80 10.61 -26.27
CA VAL A 12 -6.30 9.83 -25.13
C VAL A 12 -5.12 9.56 -24.21
N ALA A 13 -4.96 10.39 -23.20
CA ALA A 13 -4.11 10.09 -22.06
C ALA A 13 -4.75 8.89 -21.33
N ILE A 14 -4.13 7.72 -21.45
CA ILE A 14 -4.46 6.56 -20.63
C ILE A 14 -4.04 6.91 -19.20
N LEU A 15 -4.97 7.47 -18.43
CA LEU A 15 -4.78 7.75 -17.01
C LEU A 15 -4.73 6.40 -16.28
N THR A 16 -3.53 5.95 -15.92
CA THR A 16 -3.35 4.78 -15.07
C THR A 16 -3.93 5.07 -13.69
N ALA A 17 -5.11 4.53 -13.38
CA ALA A 17 -5.83 4.74 -12.12
C ALA A 17 -5.26 3.89 -10.96
N CYS A 18 -3.97 3.99 -10.70
CA CYS A 18 -3.38 3.32 -9.54
C CYS A 18 -3.76 4.08 -8.26
N THR A 19 -4.44 3.41 -7.34
CA THR A 19 -4.77 3.98 -6.03
C THR A 19 -3.83 3.40 -4.98
N THR A 20 -3.20 4.29 -4.21
CA THR A 20 -2.31 3.93 -3.10
C THR A 20 -2.94 4.44 -1.80
N VAL A 21 -3.04 3.58 -0.80
CA VAL A 21 -3.63 3.88 0.50
C VAL A 21 -2.68 3.44 1.61
N GLY A 22 -2.55 4.25 2.65
CA GLY A 22 -1.69 3.96 3.80
C GLY A 22 -0.30 4.63 3.73
N ASN A 23 0.67 4.09 4.46
CA ASN A 23 1.99 4.70 4.60
C ASN A 23 2.86 4.44 3.36
N LYS A 24 3.03 5.46 2.51
CA LYS A 24 3.86 5.38 1.29
C LYS A 24 5.32 5.00 1.57
N GLN A 25 5.86 5.28 2.76
CA GLN A 25 7.23 4.89 3.11
C GLN A 25 7.41 3.36 3.13
N MET A 26 6.32 2.60 3.30
CA MET A 26 6.31 1.14 3.28
C MET A 26 6.30 0.54 1.87
N GLU A 27 6.07 1.34 0.82
CA GLU A 27 5.96 0.84 -0.57
C GLU A 27 7.18 0.01 -0.97
N ASN A 28 8.38 0.54 -0.72
CA ASN A 28 9.64 -0.09 -1.09
C ASN A 28 10.27 -0.91 0.04
N GLN A 29 9.55 -1.15 1.15
CA GLN A 29 10.07 -1.97 2.25
C GLN A 29 9.66 -3.44 2.05
N THR A 30 10.60 -4.33 2.25
CA THR A 30 10.43 -5.79 2.31
C THR A 30 10.80 -6.31 3.70
N GLU A 31 10.40 -7.54 4.02
CA GLU A 31 10.82 -8.20 5.27
C GLU A 31 12.36 -8.20 5.45
N GLY A 32 13.11 -8.41 4.36
CA GLY A 32 14.58 -8.32 4.37
C GLY A 32 15.10 -6.92 4.73
N SER A 33 14.54 -5.87 4.12
CA SER A 33 14.95 -4.48 4.45
C SER A 33 14.58 -4.07 5.87
N ILE A 34 13.43 -4.55 6.38
CA ILE A 34 12.98 -4.26 7.74
C ILE A 34 13.88 -4.98 8.75
N SER A 35 14.22 -6.25 8.50
CA SER A 35 15.08 -7.03 9.41
C SER A 35 16.52 -6.54 9.46
N GLN A 36 17.02 -5.95 8.38
CA GLN A 36 18.33 -5.28 8.36
C GLN A 36 18.34 -3.97 9.15
N PHE A 37 17.21 -3.26 9.17
CA PHE A 37 17.09 -1.98 9.86
C PHE A 37 16.71 -2.13 11.35
N ILE A 38 15.74 -2.99 11.65
CA ILE A 38 15.21 -3.18 13.00
C ILE A 38 16.02 -4.24 13.73
N VAL A 39 16.81 -3.78 14.70
CA VAL A 39 17.53 -4.62 15.65
C VAL A 39 16.83 -4.55 17.01
N LYS A 40 16.26 -5.68 17.44
CA LYS A 40 15.58 -5.80 18.74
C LYS A 40 16.50 -5.36 19.88
N GLY A 41 15.95 -4.61 20.83
CA GLY A 41 16.65 -4.04 21.97
C GLY A 41 17.60 -2.88 21.64
N LYS A 42 17.72 -2.46 20.37
CA LYS A 42 18.63 -1.38 19.96
C LYS A 42 17.92 -0.28 19.20
N THR A 43 17.13 -0.64 18.19
CA THR A 43 16.44 0.36 17.35
C THR A 43 15.44 1.12 18.21
N THR A 44 15.51 2.45 18.15
CA THR A 44 14.70 3.37 18.93
C THR A 44 13.45 3.79 18.15
N LYS A 45 12.43 4.25 18.89
CA LYS A 45 11.24 4.89 18.31
C LYS A 45 11.59 6.07 17.41
N LEU A 46 12.63 6.84 17.74
CA LEU A 46 13.09 7.97 16.92
C LEU A 46 13.63 7.50 15.58
N GLU A 47 14.47 6.47 15.55
CA GLU A 47 15.01 5.89 14.31
C GLU A 47 13.89 5.31 13.44
N VAL A 48 12.93 4.59 14.05
CA VAL A 48 11.74 4.08 13.33
C VAL A 48 10.95 5.24 12.71
N THR A 49 10.73 6.32 13.46
CA THR A 49 10.01 7.51 12.97
C THR A 49 10.78 8.18 11.83
N ALA A 50 12.10 8.32 11.96
CA ALA A 50 12.94 8.90 10.92
C ALA A 50 12.90 8.06 9.62
N ARG A 51 12.81 6.74 9.74
CA ARG A 51 12.79 5.82 8.60
C ARG A 51 11.43 5.71 7.93
N PHE A 52 10.37 5.51 8.71
CA PHE A 52 9.04 5.16 8.22
C PHE A 52 8.01 6.28 8.38
N GLY A 53 8.35 7.38 9.06
CA GLY A 53 7.41 8.47 9.34
C GLY A 53 6.42 8.12 10.43
N ILE A 54 5.22 8.70 10.36
CA ILE A 54 4.15 8.50 11.33
C ILE A 54 3.51 7.13 11.11
N ALA A 55 3.29 6.40 12.20
CA ALA A 55 2.56 5.13 12.17
C ALA A 55 1.14 5.31 11.65
N THR A 56 0.62 4.30 10.94
CA THR A 56 -0.78 4.27 10.53
C THR A 56 -1.71 4.23 11.73
N SER A 57 -1.33 3.50 12.78
CA SER A 57 -1.98 3.57 14.07
C SER A 57 -1.02 3.26 15.22
N THR A 58 -1.37 3.76 16.40
CA THR A 58 -0.63 3.54 17.64
C THR A 58 -1.60 3.03 18.71
N SER A 59 -1.19 2.02 19.47
CA SER A 59 -1.94 1.50 20.62
C SER A 59 -0.98 1.14 21.76
N PHE A 60 -1.51 0.72 22.90
CA PHE A 60 -0.71 0.29 24.04
C PHE A 60 -1.17 -1.08 24.54
N THR A 61 -0.25 -1.86 25.09
CA THR A 61 -0.59 -3.08 25.83
C THR A 61 -0.98 -2.73 27.27
N ASP A 62 -1.61 -3.68 27.97
CA ASP A 62 -1.93 -3.54 29.40
C ASP A 62 -0.66 -3.37 30.27
N SER A 63 0.49 -3.88 29.80
CA SER A 63 1.79 -3.70 30.43
C SER A 63 2.42 -2.31 30.22
N GLY A 64 1.81 -1.47 29.37
CA GLY A 64 2.29 -0.13 29.03
C GLY A 64 3.32 -0.09 27.89
N ASN A 65 3.47 -1.16 27.12
CA ASN A 65 4.29 -1.15 25.90
C ASN A 65 3.52 -0.47 24.77
N GLU A 66 4.23 0.25 23.91
CA GLU A 66 3.63 0.97 22.78
C GLU A 66 3.68 0.10 21.52
N ILE A 67 2.57 -0.02 20.79
CA ILE A 67 2.48 -0.78 19.55
C ILE A 67 2.22 0.19 18.41
N TRP A 68 3.10 0.16 17.42
CA TRP A 68 2.97 0.93 16.18
C TRP A 68 2.66 0.00 15.02
N ARG A 69 1.67 0.38 14.22
CA ARG A 69 1.26 -0.33 13.02
C ARG A 69 1.45 0.54 11.80
N TYR A 70 2.09 -0.01 10.79
CA TYR A 70 2.26 0.61 9.49
C TYR A 70 1.60 -0.27 8.44
N ASN A 71 0.58 0.27 7.78
CA ASN A 71 -0.14 -0.44 6.73
C ASN A 71 0.08 0.28 5.41
N TYR A 72 0.29 -0.49 4.36
CA TYR A 72 0.36 0.00 3.00
C TYR A 72 -0.40 -0.93 2.07
N ALA A 73 -1.24 -0.35 1.22
CA ALA A 73 -1.99 -1.07 0.20
C ALA A 73 -1.91 -0.31 -1.12
N ARG A 74 -1.57 -1.02 -2.20
CA ARG A 74 -1.56 -0.49 -3.56
C ARG A 74 -2.46 -1.33 -4.43
N SER A 75 -3.43 -0.68 -5.08
CA SER A 75 -4.37 -1.32 -6.01
C SER A 75 -4.06 -0.89 -7.44
N THR A 76 -3.86 -1.87 -8.32
CA THR A 76 -3.58 -1.67 -9.74
C THR A 76 -4.70 -2.32 -10.57
N PRO A 77 -5.59 -1.54 -11.19
CA PRO A 77 -6.66 -2.09 -12.03
C PRO A 77 -6.12 -2.78 -13.29
N HIS A 78 -6.71 -3.91 -13.69
CA HIS A 78 -6.43 -4.54 -14.98
C HIS A 78 -7.11 -3.77 -16.13
N ALA A 79 -6.37 -3.46 -17.20
CA ALA A 79 -6.75 -2.51 -18.26
C ALA A 79 -7.86 -2.96 -19.25
N ILE A 80 -8.63 -4.00 -18.97
CA ILE A 80 -9.59 -4.57 -19.94
C ILE A 80 -10.99 -3.92 -19.87
N SER A 81 -11.19 -2.93 -19.00
CA SER A 81 -12.50 -2.30 -18.73
C SER A 81 -12.99 -1.28 -19.76
N PHE A 82 -12.26 -1.04 -20.85
CA PHE A 82 -12.56 0.06 -21.79
C PHE A 82 -13.12 -0.37 -23.16
N ILE A 83 -13.51 -1.63 -23.35
CA ILE A 83 -14.08 -2.11 -24.62
C ILE A 83 -15.62 -2.17 -24.51
N PRO A 84 -16.38 -1.30 -25.21
CA PRO A 84 -17.83 -1.19 -25.06
C PRO A 84 -18.65 -2.38 -25.60
N PHE A 85 -18.02 -3.37 -26.23
CA PHE A 85 -18.70 -4.50 -26.88
C PHE A 85 -18.46 -5.88 -26.24
N VAL A 86 -17.66 -5.98 -25.18
CA VAL A 86 -17.47 -7.24 -24.45
C VAL A 86 -18.38 -7.30 -23.22
N ARG A 87 -19.48 -8.06 -23.33
CA ARG A 87 -20.55 -8.16 -22.31
C ARG A 87 -20.16 -8.96 -21.05
N LEU A 88 -18.88 -9.23 -20.80
CA LEU A 88 -18.46 -10.11 -19.69
C LEU A 88 -16.95 -10.05 -19.45
N VAL A 89 -16.43 -8.95 -18.89
CA VAL A 89 -15.05 -8.95 -18.39
C VAL A 89 -15.07 -8.55 -16.93
N SER A 90 -14.80 -9.53 -16.07
CA SER A 90 -14.54 -9.34 -14.66
C SER A 90 -13.48 -8.26 -14.51
N SER A 91 -13.88 -7.05 -14.12
CA SER A 91 -12.89 -6.04 -13.75
C SER A 91 -12.15 -6.58 -12.53
N GLY A 92 -10.83 -6.48 -12.48
CA GLY A 92 -10.06 -6.96 -11.36
C GLY A 92 -8.94 -6.00 -11.06
N ALA A 93 -8.36 -6.11 -9.87
CA ALA A 93 -7.21 -5.33 -9.49
C ALA A 93 -6.24 -6.20 -8.70
N ASP A 94 -4.96 -6.02 -8.97
CA ASP A 94 -3.90 -6.55 -8.11
C ASP A 94 -3.77 -5.63 -6.90
N VAL A 95 -3.94 -6.19 -5.70
CA VAL A 95 -3.81 -5.46 -4.43
C VAL A 95 -2.62 -5.98 -3.66
N ALA A 96 -1.52 -5.23 -3.66
CA ALA A 96 -0.37 -5.50 -2.82
C ALA A 96 -0.60 -4.88 -1.43
N LYS A 97 -0.44 -5.67 -0.36
CA LYS A 97 -0.60 -5.24 1.03
C LYS A 97 0.65 -5.55 1.84
N LYS A 98 1.06 -4.57 2.64
CA LYS A 98 2.18 -4.64 3.58
C LYS A 98 1.73 -4.18 4.96
N GLU A 99 2.05 -4.96 5.98
CA GLU A 99 1.76 -4.64 7.37
C GLU A 99 3.02 -4.86 8.20
N LEU A 100 3.51 -3.79 8.83
CA LEU A 100 4.58 -3.84 9.82
C LEU A 100 4.01 -3.47 11.18
N VAL A 101 4.17 -4.36 12.15
CA VAL A 101 3.81 -4.13 13.54
C VAL A 101 5.09 -4.11 14.37
N ILE A 102 5.30 -3.05 15.14
CA ILE A 102 6.46 -2.88 16.01
C ILE A 102 5.95 -2.64 17.42
N MET A 103 6.47 -3.39 18.39
CA MET A 103 6.26 -3.13 19.80
C MET A 103 7.51 -2.47 20.38
N PHE A 104 7.31 -1.39 21.11
CA PHE A 104 8.33 -0.69 21.89
C PHE A 104 8.11 -0.95 23.36
N ASN A 105 9.20 -1.17 24.10
CA ASN A 105 9.16 -1.21 25.54
C ASN A 105 9.06 0.21 26.15
N LYS A 106 9.01 0.30 27.48
CA LYS A 106 8.95 1.57 28.22
C LYS A 106 10.19 2.46 28.06
N GLU A 107 11.29 1.91 27.56
CA GLU A 107 12.53 2.63 27.25
C GLU A 107 12.56 3.15 25.81
N HIS A 108 11.43 3.04 25.09
CA HIS A 108 11.26 3.47 23.70
C HIS A 108 12.17 2.75 22.69
N VAL A 109 12.60 1.52 23.01
CA VAL A 109 13.33 0.64 22.08
C VAL A 109 12.47 -0.52 21.62
N VAL A 110 12.72 -1.02 20.41
CA VAL A 110 11.97 -2.13 19.82
C VAL A 110 12.17 -3.39 20.65
N SER A 111 11.08 -3.94 21.18
CA SER A 111 11.09 -5.24 21.86
C SER A 111 10.74 -6.36 20.90
N GLU A 112 9.72 -6.18 20.07
CA GLU A 112 9.25 -7.17 19.10
C GLU A 112 8.80 -6.49 17.80
N TYR A 113 8.84 -7.21 16.69
CA TYR A 113 8.26 -6.75 15.43
C TYR A 113 7.83 -7.93 14.55
N THR A 114 6.87 -7.69 13.66
CA THR A 114 6.47 -8.62 12.61
C THR A 114 6.14 -7.84 11.35
N MET A 115 6.58 -8.37 10.21
CA MET A 115 6.24 -7.87 8.88
C MET A 115 5.42 -8.93 8.15
N LYS A 116 4.39 -8.50 7.44
CA LYS A 116 3.60 -9.34 6.54
C LYS A 116 3.48 -8.67 5.19
N GLU A 117 3.64 -9.46 4.14
CA GLU A 117 3.43 -9.04 2.76
C GLU A 117 2.47 -10.03 2.09
N SER A 118 1.52 -9.50 1.33
CA SER A 118 0.56 -10.32 0.60
C SER A 118 0.14 -9.60 -0.69
N GLU A 119 0.01 -10.37 -1.76
CA GLU A 119 -0.58 -9.92 -3.01
C GLU A 119 -1.93 -10.62 -3.18
N VAL A 120 -3.00 -9.83 -3.26
CA VAL A 120 -4.36 -10.33 -3.44
C VAL A 120 -4.88 -9.86 -4.78
N VAL A 121 -5.18 -10.80 -5.67
CA VAL A 121 -5.90 -10.50 -6.91
C VAL A 121 -7.39 -10.39 -6.58
N VAL A 122 -7.92 -9.18 -6.58
CA VAL A 122 -9.35 -8.95 -6.39
C VAL A 122 -10.03 -9.13 -7.74
N LYS A 123 -10.83 -10.19 -7.88
CA LYS A 123 -11.74 -10.36 -9.01
C LYS A 123 -13.09 -9.74 -8.65
N SER A 124 -13.51 -8.68 -9.34
CA SER A 124 -14.91 -8.23 -9.23
C SER A 124 -15.75 -9.09 -10.19
N GLY A 125 -16.39 -10.10 -9.63
CA GLY A 125 -17.51 -10.80 -10.26
C GLY A 125 -18.78 -10.40 -9.53
N MET A 126 -19.80 -9.93 -10.25
CA MET A 126 -21.13 -9.75 -9.67
C MET A 126 -21.67 -11.13 -9.29
N ALA A 127 -21.88 -11.37 -7.99
CA ALA A 127 -22.77 -12.42 -7.54
C ALA A 127 -24.20 -11.89 -7.70
N HIS A 128 -24.85 -12.23 -8.81
CA HIS A 128 -26.31 -12.14 -8.96
C HIS A 128 -26.78 -13.17 -9.99
#